data_AF-A0A2D8QR98-F1
#
_entry.id   AF-A0A2D8QR98-F1
#
_cell.length_a   1.000
_cell.length_b   1.000
_cell.length_c   1.000
_cell.angle_alpha   90.00
_cell.angle_beta   90.00
_cell.angle_gamma   90.00
#
_symmetry.space_group_name_H-M   'P 1'
#
loop_
_entity.id
_entity.type
_entity.pdbx_description
1 polymer ?
#
loop_
_entity_poly.entity_id
_entity_poly.type
_entity_poly.pdbx_seq_one_letter_code
_entity_poly.pdbx_strand_id
1 'polypeptide(L)'
;MFDVDDVSKDINRFLLSDPMIAGLVSDAPGLRLPKAFDTFELSVRAIVGQQISVKGASTIMGRIATRYGEISTYGLMFMQPWRLAELKPIVLGCR
;
A
#
# COMPACT_ATOMS: atom_id res chain seq x y z
N MET A 1 -7.29 -7.54 5.24
CA MET A 1 -5.88 -7.17 5.04
C MET A 1 -5.04 -8.33 4.51
N PHE A 2 -4.93 -9.48 5.19
CA PHE A 2 -3.96 -10.53 4.81
C PHE A 2 -4.45 -11.59 3.80
N ASP A 3 -5.60 -11.37 3.18
CA ASP A 3 -6.22 -12.28 2.20
C ASP A 3 -6.26 -13.74 2.65
N VAL A 4 -6.78 -13.97 3.86
CA VAL A 4 -6.74 -15.29 4.50
C VAL A 4 -7.72 -16.28 3.91
N ASP A 5 -8.75 -15.77 3.23
CA ASP A 5 -9.84 -16.53 2.62
C ASP A 5 -9.46 -17.11 1.25
N ASP A 6 -8.29 -16.75 0.72
CA ASP A 6 -7.78 -17.26 -0.54
C ASP A 6 -7.14 -18.65 -0.41
N VAL A 7 -7.35 -19.49 -1.44
CA VAL A 7 -6.78 -20.84 -1.54
C VAL A 7 -5.42 -20.76 -2.25
N SER A 8 -4.46 -20.13 -1.59
CA SER A 8 -3.13 -19.83 -2.16
C SER A 8 -2.38 -21.07 -2.68
N LYS A 9 -2.75 -22.28 -2.24
CA LYS A 9 -2.22 -23.56 -2.78
C LYS A 9 -2.63 -23.80 -4.23
N ASP A 10 -3.88 -23.47 -4.58
CA ASP A 10 -4.39 -23.69 -5.93
C ASP A 10 -3.77 -22.70 -6.91
N ILE A 11 -3.60 -21.44 -6.47
CA ILE A 11 -2.86 -20.40 -7.21
C ILE A 11 -1.41 -20.83 -7.42
N ASN A 12 -0.70 -21.26 -6.37
CA ASN A 12 0.69 -21.69 -6.50
C ASN A 12 0.83 -22.88 -7.45
N ARG A 13 -0.06 -23.88 -7.37
CA ARG A 13 -0.05 -25.03 -8.30
C ARG A 13 -0.24 -24.60 -9.75
N PHE A 14 -1.12 -23.64 -10.01
CA PHE A 14 -1.31 -23.10 -11.35
C PHE A 14 -0.06 -22.36 -11.82
N LEU A 15 0.49 -21.45 -11.02
CA LEU A 15 1.65 -20.64 -11.40
C LEU A 15 2.94 -21.47 -11.55
N LEU A 16 3.07 -22.58 -10.81
CA LEU A 16 4.19 -23.52 -10.97
C LEU A 16 4.20 -24.24 -12.33
N SER A 17 3.09 -24.23 -13.06
CA SER A 17 3.04 -24.80 -14.42
C SER A 17 3.66 -23.87 -15.48
N ASP A 18 3.89 -22.59 -15.17
CA ASP A 18 4.53 -21.63 -16.06
C ASP A 18 6.06 -21.63 -15.87
N PRO A 19 6.86 -22.02 -16.89
CA PRO A 19 8.32 -22.08 -16.77
C PRO A 19 9.00 -20.74 -16.46
N MET A 20 8.40 -19.61 -16.84
CA MET A 20 8.96 -18.27 -16.57
C MET A 20 8.75 -17.83 -15.12
N ILE A 21 7.70 -18.32 -14.46
CA ILE A 21 7.28 -17.84 -13.13
C ILE A 21 7.51 -18.91 -12.04
N ALA A 22 7.64 -20.19 -12.40
CA ALA A 22 7.80 -21.30 -11.45
C ALA A 22 8.96 -21.12 -10.47
N GLY A 23 10.08 -20.55 -10.91
CA GLY A 23 11.21 -20.21 -10.03
C GLY A 23 10.82 -19.21 -8.93
N LEU A 24 10.15 -18.12 -9.31
CA LEU A 24 9.70 -17.08 -8.37
C LEU A 24 8.70 -17.62 -7.35
N VAL A 25 7.81 -18.53 -7.76
CA VAL A 25 6.82 -19.16 -6.86
C VAL A 25 7.49 -20.14 -5.90
N SER A 26 8.50 -20.87 -6.37
CA SER A 26 9.27 -21.81 -5.56
C SER A 26 10.13 -21.10 -4.50
N ASP A 27 10.63 -19.91 -4.82
CA ASP A 27 11.43 -19.08 -3.90
C ASP A 27 10.60 -18.42 -2.80
N ALA A 28 9.29 -18.24 -2.99
CA ALA A 28 8.38 -17.60 -2.04
C ALA A 28 7.06 -18.38 -1.87
N PRO A 29 7.11 -19.64 -1.39
CA PRO A 29 5.92 -20.48 -1.28
C PRO A 29 4.94 -19.91 -0.26
N GLY A 30 3.67 -19.76 -0.67
CA GLY A 30 2.60 -19.25 0.19
C GLY A 30 2.59 -17.73 0.36
N LEU A 31 3.33 -16.99 -0.48
CA LEU A 31 3.20 -15.54 -0.58
C LEU A 31 1.74 -15.16 -0.90
N ARG A 32 1.18 -14.25 -0.09
CA ARG A 32 -0.19 -13.74 -0.25
C ARG A 32 -0.16 -12.28 -0.66
N LEU A 33 -1.24 -11.84 -1.30
CA LEU A 33 -1.44 -10.44 -1.69
C LEU A 33 -2.08 -9.67 -0.53
N PRO A 34 -1.38 -8.69 0.07
CA PRO A 34 -2.01 -7.83 1.05
C PRO A 34 -3.12 -7.00 0.39
N LYS A 35 -4.34 -7.09 0.92
CA LYS A 35 -5.44 -6.20 0.62
C LYS A 35 -5.25 -4.86 1.34
N ALA A 36 -5.84 -3.81 0.79
CA ALA A 36 -5.90 -2.49 1.42
C ALA A 36 -6.39 -2.60 2.87
N PHE A 37 -5.61 -2.07 3.82
CA PHE A 37 -6.09 -1.88 5.19
C PHE A 37 -7.11 -0.73 5.24
N ASP A 38 -6.75 0.38 4.58
CA ASP A 38 -7.62 1.51 4.31
C ASP A 38 -7.53 1.86 2.81
N THR A 39 -8.68 1.98 2.15
CA THR A 39 -8.73 2.24 0.71
C THR A 39 -8.23 3.63 0.37
N PHE A 40 -8.48 4.63 1.21
CA PHE A 40 -8.04 6.00 0.97
C PHE A 40 -6.52 6.14 1.04
N GLU A 41 -5.88 5.63 2.10
CA GLU A 41 -4.42 5.59 2.20
C GLU A 41 -3.81 4.88 0.98
N LEU A 42 -4.39 3.74 0.55
CA LEU A 42 -3.92 3.03 -0.63
C LEU A 42 -4.05 3.88 -1.90
N SER A 43 -5.16 4.58 -2.10
CA SER A 43 -5.35 5.49 -3.24
C SER A 43 -4.34 6.64 -3.23
N VAL A 44 -4.12 7.27 -2.08
CA VAL A 44 -3.11 8.33 -1.94
C VAL A 44 -1.72 7.78 -2.25
N ARG A 45 -1.39 6.59 -1.75
CA ARG A 45 -0.11 5.92 -2.06
C ARG A 45 0.06 5.64 -3.54
N ALA A 46 -0.99 5.19 -4.22
CA ALA A 46 -0.97 4.93 -5.66
C ALA A 46 -0.72 6.20 -6.46
N ILE A 47 -1.32 7.33 -6.06
CA ILE A 47 -1.11 8.64 -6.70
C ILE A 47 0.29 9.18 -6.41
N VAL A 48 0.68 9.23 -5.13
CA VAL A 48 2.00 9.73 -4.69
C VAL A 48 3.15 8.90 -5.27
N GLY A 49 2.95 7.60 -5.45
CA GLY A 49 3.96 6.70 -6.00
C GLY A 49 4.17 6.81 -7.50
N GLN A 50 3.36 7.59 -8.22
CA GLN A 50 3.53 7.75 -9.66
C GLN A 50 4.91 8.34 -9.98
N GLN A 51 5.60 7.73 -10.95
CA GLN A 51 6.91 8.16 -11.47
C GLN A 51 8.07 8.17 -10.45
N ILE A 52 7.92 7.57 -9.26
CA ILE A 52 8.97 7.52 -8.24
C ILE A 52 9.17 6.09 -7.69
N SER A 53 10.27 5.89 -6.96
CA SER A 53 10.53 4.59 -6.31
C SER A 53 9.59 4.34 -5.14
N VAL A 54 9.37 3.06 -4.81
CA VAL A 54 8.62 2.64 -3.62
C VAL A 54 9.17 3.27 -2.34
N LYS A 55 10.50 3.34 -2.21
CA LYS A 55 11.17 4.00 -1.07
C LYS A 55 10.86 5.50 -1.01
N GLY A 56 10.88 6.18 -2.15
CA GLY A 56 10.51 7.60 -2.25
C GLY A 56 9.05 7.83 -1.86
N ALA A 57 8.14 7.02 -2.40
CA ALA A 57 6.72 7.08 -2.08
C ALA A 57 6.47 6.86 -0.58
N SER A 58 7.07 5.83 0.01
CA SER A 58 6.98 5.56 1.46
C SER A 58 7.50 6.71 2.32
N THR A 59 8.56 7.41 1.86
CA THR A 59 9.08 8.58 2.56
C THR A 59 8.08 9.75 2.54
N ILE A 60 7.45 10.00 1.39
CA ILE A 60 6.42 11.06 1.26
C ILE A 60 5.17 10.69 2.09
N MET A 61 4.70 9.45 1.99
CA MET A 61 3.57 8.95 2.78
C MET A 61 3.81 9.12 4.29
N GLY A 62 5.02 8.81 4.77
CA GLY A 62 5.40 9.03 6.17
C GLY A 62 5.31 10.50 6.58
N ARG A 63 5.78 11.43 5.73
CA ARG A 63 5.66 12.88 6.00
C ARG A 63 4.21 13.35 6.04
N ILE A 64 3.35 12.84 5.15
CA ILE A 64 1.92 13.14 5.14
C ILE A 64 1.29 12.66 6.46
N ALA A 65 1.57 11.41 6.86
CA ALA A 65 1.09 10.86 8.12
C ALA A 65 1.54 11.70 9.32
N THR A 66 2.83 12.04 9.42
CA THR A 66 3.34 12.85 10.55
C THR A 66 2.71 14.24 10.61
N ARG A 67 2.40 14.86 9.46
CA ARG A 67 1.92 16.24 9.41
C ARG A 67 0.40 16.37 9.51
N TYR A 68 -0.33 15.42 8.95
CA TYR A 68 -1.79 15.50 8.76
C TYR A 68 -2.56 14.32 9.36
N GLY A 69 -1.85 13.29 9.83
CA GLY A 69 -2.43 12.14 10.50
C GLY A 69 -2.98 12.46 11.89
N GLU A 70 -3.53 11.44 12.53
CA GLU A 70 -4.17 11.54 13.84
C GLU A 70 -3.53 10.56 14.83
N ILE A 71 -3.24 11.02 16.04
CA ILE A 71 -2.70 10.15 17.08
C ILE A 71 -3.87 9.40 17.73
N SER A 72 -3.83 8.09 17.66
CA SER A 72 -4.74 7.19 18.37
C SER A 72 -4.00 6.47 19.50
N THR A 73 -4.75 5.78 20.35
CA THR A 73 -4.19 4.85 21.36
C THR A 73 -3.31 3.75 20.75
N TYR A 74 -3.51 3.43 19.46
CA TYR A 74 -2.78 2.39 18.74
C TYR A 74 -1.63 2.93 17.87
N GLY A 75 -1.38 4.25 17.92
CA GLY A 75 -0.33 4.91 17.16
C GLY A 75 -0.85 5.95 16.17
N LEU A 76 0.04 6.38 15.27
CA LEU A 76 -0.26 7.39 14.26
C LEU A 76 -1.07 6.79 13.11
N MET A 77 -2.29 7.28 12.94
CA MET A 77 -3.17 6.92 11.84
C MET A 77 -2.95 7.86 10.65
N PHE A 78 -3.09 7.33 9.45
CA PHE A 78 -3.08 8.14 8.24
C PHE A 78 -4.25 9.13 8.23
N MET A 79 -4.07 10.25 7.53
CA MET A 79 -5.11 11.27 7.44
C MET A 79 -6.37 10.73 6.77
N GLN A 80 -7.53 11.22 7.22
CA GLN A 80 -8.83 10.83 6.69
C GLN A 80 -9.22 11.67 5.46
N PRO A 81 -10.10 11.17 4.56
CA PRO A 81 -10.47 11.88 3.34
C PRO A 81 -11.00 13.29 3.54
N TRP A 82 -11.85 13.51 4.56
CA TRP A 82 -12.43 14.82 4.85
C TRP A 82 -11.37 15.84 5.23
N ARG A 83 -10.30 15.41 5.90
CA ARG A 83 -9.19 16.31 6.26
C ARG A 83 -8.41 16.77 5.03
N LEU A 84 -8.35 15.97 3.96
CA LEU A 84 -7.77 16.41 2.68
C LEU A 84 -8.59 17.52 2.05
N ALA A 85 -9.92 17.41 2.09
CA ALA A 85 -10.83 18.38 1.48
C ALA A 85 -10.69 19.79 2.07
N GLU A 86 -10.24 19.89 3.31
CA GLU A 86 -10.00 21.16 4.02
C GLU A 86 -8.62 21.77 3.70
N LEU A 87 -7.70 21.01 3.10
CA LEU A 87 -6.35 21.47 2.81
C LEU A 87 -6.29 22.20 1.46
N LYS A 88 -5.58 23.33 1.43
CA LYS A 88 -5.21 24.02 0.19
C LYS A 88 -4.09 23.26 -0.52
N PRO A 89 -4.10 23.08 -1.86
CA PRO A 89 -3.06 22.34 -2.58
C PRO A 89 -1.62 22.80 -2.27
N ILE A 90 -1.42 24.11 -2.05
CA ILE A 90 -0.12 24.70 -1.70
C ILE A 90 0.51 24.08 -0.44
N VAL A 91 -0.30 23.56 0.50
CA VAL A 91 0.21 22.98 1.74
C VAL A 91 0.72 21.55 1.54
N LEU A 92 0.31 20.87 0.46
CA LEU A 92 0.70 19.50 0.12
C LEU A 92 2.04 19.43 -0.66
N GLY A 93 2.62 20.58 -1.01
CA GLY A 93 3.91 20.65 -1.71
C GLY A 93 3.82 20.67 -3.25
N CYS A 94 2.63 20.79 -3.82
CA CYS A 94 2.49 21.22 -5.22
C CYS A 94 2.80 22.73 -5.31
N ARG A 95 3.86 23.08 -6.05
CA ARG A 95 4.05 24.43 -6.58
C ARG A 95 3.39 24.53 -7.93
#